data_AF-A0A835BTN5-F1
#
_entry.id   AF-A0A835BTN5-F1
#
_cell.length_a   1.000
_cell.length_b   1.000
_cell.length_c   1.000
_cell.angle_alpha   90.00
_cell.angle_beta   90.00
_cell.angle_gamma   90.00
#
_symmetry.space_group_name_H-M   'P 1'
#
loop_
_entity.id
_entity.type
_entity.pdbx_description
1 polymer ?
#
loop_
_entity_poly.entity_id
_entity_poly.type
_entity_poly.pdbx_seq_one_letter_code
_entity_poly.pdbx_strand_id
1 'polypeptide(L)'
;MKELQGFVEHLLLLRGGAPLDTCHLCLLDLEDDDDDMRRIRLWICHALMCKVRVLSLTTNFIGYPDTWTAAYMDGLPLMSQHLRRLELCRVHLRARFADFSRCPTLEVLKIKECDIYVAKILSQSLKFLSITDICVFRCSDRVHFYAPNLV
;
A
#
# COMPACT_ATOMS: atom_id res chain seq x y z
N MET A 1 -8.98 -14.74 16.24
CA MET A 1 -8.47 -13.54 15.54
C MET A 1 -8.11 -12.39 16.48
N LYS A 2 -8.96 -12.02 17.46
CA LYS A 2 -8.70 -10.93 18.42
C LYS A 2 -7.41 -11.06 19.25
N GLU A 3 -7.03 -12.27 19.64
CA GLU A 3 -5.76 -12.50 20.37
C GLU A 3 -4.52 -12.23 19.51
N LEU A 4 -4.55 -12.61 18.22
CA LEU A 4 -3.48 -12.32 17.27
C LEU A 4 -3.39 -10.81 17.00
N GLN A 5 -4.54 -10.12 16.94
CA GLN A 5 -4.60 -8.66 16.80
C GLN A 5 -3.94 -7.96 17.99
N GLY A 6 -4.29 -8.33 19.22
CA GLY A 6 -3.68 -7.78 20.43
C GLY A 6 -2.18 -8.04 20.51
N PHE A 7 -1.74 -9.23 20.08
CA PHE A 7 -0.31 -9.55 19.98
C PHE A 7 0.44 -8.65 19.01
N VAL A 8 -0.11 -8.41 17.81
CA VAL A 8 0.51 -7.53 16.81
C VAL A 8 0.60 -6.11 17.35
N GLU A 9 -0.47 -5.57 17.91
CA GLU A 9 -0.46 -4.22 18.51
C GLU A 9 0.61 -4.10 19.61
N HIS A 10 0.71 -5.11 20.47
CA HIS A 10 1.71 -5.14 21.54
C HIS A 10 3.14 -5.23 21.00
N LEU A 11 3.37 -6.06 19.97
CA LEU A 11 4.66 -6.20 19.30
C LEU A 11 5.10 -4.88 18.65
N LEU A 12 4.18 -4.19 17.97
CA LEU A 12 4.44 -2.88 17.38
C LEU A 12 4.80 -1.86 18.47
N LEU A 13 4.06 -1.83 19.59
CA LEU A 13 4.37 -0.96 20.73
C LEU A 13 5.78 -1.22 21.30
N LEU A 14 6.12 -2.49 21.54
CA LEU A 14 7.41 -2.88 22.14
C LEU A 14 8.62 -2.57 21.25
N ARG A 15 8.43 -2.52 19.94
CA ARG A 15 9.52 -2.27 18.99
C ARG A 15 10.08 -0.85 19.09
N GLY A 16 9.34 0.11 19.64
CA GLY A 16 9.82 1.47 19.90
C GLY A 16 10.34 2.22 18.66
N GLY A 17 9.86 1.88 17.46
CA GLY A 17 10.32 2.51 16.22
C GLY A 17 11.64 1.97 15.66
N ALA A 18 12.16 0.85 16.19
CA ALA A 18 13.37 0.24 15.66
C ALA A 18 13.20 -0.16 14.18
N PRO A 19 14.24 0.01 13.32
CA PRO A 19 14.11 -0.20 11.88
C PRO A 19 13.53 -1.55 11.49
N LEU A 20 12.55 -1.56 10.60
CA LEU A 20 12.00 -2.71 9.88
C LEU A 20 12.72 -2.82 8.54
N ASP A 21 13.31 -3.98 8.23
CA ASP A 21 13.78 -4.19 6.86
C ASP A 21 12.59 -4.51 5.95
N THR A 22 11.78 -5.49 6.35
CA THR A 22 10.63 -5.98 5.58
C THR A 22 9.38 -6.10 6.45
N CYS A 23 8.22 -5.73 5.91
CA CYS A 23 6.90 -5.89 6.53
C CYS A 23 5.91 -6.42 5.50
N HIS A 24 5.28 -7.56 5.82
CA HIS A 24 4.22 -8.16 5.01
C HIS A 24 2.91 -8.11 5.79
N LEU A 25 1.92 -7.41 5.24
CA LEU A 25 0.57 -7.35 5.78
C LEU A 25 -0.37 -8.16 4.88
N CYS A 26 -0.83 -9.29 5.38
CA CYS A 26 -1.80 -10.16 4.73
C CYS A 26 -3.16 -9.98 5.41
N LEU A 27 -4.08 -9.33 4.71
CA LEU A 27 -5.33 -8.79 5.24
C LEU A 27 -6.53 -9.53 4.61
N LEU A 28 -6.36 -10.83 4.35
CA LEU A 28 -7.36 -11.66 3.66
C LEU A 28 -8.58 -12.00 4.53
N ASP A 29 -8.37 -12.05 5.85
CA ASP A 29 -9.37 -12.45 6.84
C ASP A 29 -10.03 -11.25 7.54
N LEU A 30 -9.76 -10.02 7.08
CA LEU A 30 -10.33 -8.80 7.68
C LEU A 30 -11.63 -8.41 6.99
N GLU A 31 -12.55 -7.88 7.78
CA GLU A 31 -13.83 -7.38 7.29
C GLU A 31 -13.66 -5.95 6.74
N ASP A 32 -14.51 -5.56 5.78
CA ASP A 32 -14.57 -4.16 5.29
C ASP A 32 -15.35 -3.30 6.29
N ASP A 33 -14.84 -3.22 7.53
CA ASP A 33 -15.44 -2.47 8.64
C ASP A 33 -14.50 -1.39 9.22
N ASP A 34 -15.06 -0.49 10.03
CA ASP A 34 -14.34 0.64 10.63
C ASP A 34 -13.15 0.23 11.51
N ASP A 35 -13.28 -0.86 12.26
CA ASP A 35 -12.31 -1.27 13.28
C ASP A 35 -11.08 -1.90 12.63
N ASP A 36 -11.28 -2.83 11.70
CA ASP A 36 -10.20 -3.47 10.96
C ASP A 36 -9.48 -2.47 10.06
N MET A 37 -10.18 -1.48 9.51
CA MET A 37 -9.57 -0.43 8.70
C MET A 37 -8.69 0.48 9.54
N ARG A 38 -9.15 0.90 10.72
CA ARG A 38 -8.31 1.63 11.70
C ARG A 38 -7.05 0.85 12.04
N ARG A 39 -7.15 -0.46 12.25
CA ARG A 39 -5.99 -1.32 12.53
C ARG A 39 -5.01 -1.38 11.35
N ILE A 40 -5.50 -1.58 10.13
CA ILE A 40 -4.67 -1.63 8.93
C ILE A 40 -3.85 -0.34 8.79
N ARG A 41 -4.46 0.84 8.97
CA ARG A 41 -3.72 2.11 8.96
C ARG A 41 -2.69 2.17 10.05
N LEU A 42 -3.02 1.76 11.27
CA LEU A 42 -2.07 1.76 12.37
C LEU A 42 -0.86 0.88 12.05
N TRP A 43 -1.07 -0.30 11.47
CA TRP A 43 0.01 -1.21 11.07
C TRP A 43 0.87 -0.63 9.94
N ILE A 44 0.26 -0.04 8.91
CA ILE A 44 1.00 0.62 7.83
C ILE A 44 1.79 1.81 8.37
N CYS A 45 1.14 2.72 9.10
CA CYS A 45 1.79 3.87 9.73
C CYS A 45 2.95 3.44 10.62
N HIS A 46 2.77 2.40 11.42
CA HIS A 46 3.82 1.88 12.28
C HIS A 46 5.00 1.33 11.48
N ALA A 47 4.76 0.57 10.41
CA ALA A 47 5.81 0.08 9.53
C ALA A 47 6.62 1.24 8.92
N LEU A 48 5.93 2.28 8.45
CA LEU A 48 6.56 3.50 7.92
C LEU A 48 7.39 4.24 8.98
N MET A 49 6.85 4.38 10.21
CA MET A 49 7.56 4.97 11.36
C MET A 49 8.83 4.19 11.72
N CYS A 50 8.76 2.86 11.58
CA CYS A 50 9.91 1.97 11.73
C CYS A 50 10.81 1.94 10.49
N LYS A 51 10.76 2.94 9.60
CA LYS A 51 11.69 3.08 8.47
C LYS A 51 11.71 1.85 7.56
N VAL A 52 10.54 1.22 7.37
CA VAL A 52 10.42 0.01 6.55
C VAL A 52 11.00 0.22 5.15
N ARG A 53 11.77 -0.76 4.66
CA ARG A 53 12.35 -0.73 3.31
C ARG A 53 11.53 -1.51 2.30
N VAL A 54 10.90 -2.60 2.73
CA VAL A 54 10.01 -3.41 1.89
C VAL A 54 8.65 -3.51 2.56
N LEU A 55 7.62 -2.98 1.91
CA LEU A 55 6.23 -3.08 2.37
C LEU A 55 5.43 -3.89 1.34
N SER A 56 4.77 -4.95 1.80
CA SER A 56 3.86 -5.76 1.00
C SER A 56 2.47 -5.72 1.61
N LEU A 57 1.48 -5.37 0.81
CA LEU A 57 0.07 -5.30 1.19
C LEU A 57 -0.72 -6.25 0.32
N THR A 58 -1.36 -7.24 0.94
CA THR A 58 -2.26 -8.18 0.27
C THR A 58 -3.62 -8.11 0.94
N THR A 59 -4.69 -7.87 0.18
CA THR A 59 -6.06 -7.77 0.71
C THR A 59 -7.02 -8.69 -0.07
N ASN A 60 -8.30 -8.72 0.30
CA ASN A 60 -9.34 -9.45 -0.44
C ASN A 60 -10.46 -8.53 -0.96
N PHE A 61 -10.22 -7.22 -1.02
CA PHE A 61 -11.27 -6.21 -1.22
C PHE A 61 -11.67 -5.95 -2.69
N ILE A 62 -11.28 -6.79 -3.64
CA ILE A 62 -11.58 -6.58 -5.07
C ILE A 62 -13.09 -6.69 -5.32
N GLY A 63 -13.66 -5.82 -6.16
CA GLY A 63 -14.97 -6.04 -6.79
C GLY A 63 -16.06 -5.00 -6.49
N TYR A 64 -15.94 -4.21 -5.41
CA TYR A 64 -16.93 -3.18 -5.07
C TYR A 64 -16.24 -1.79 -4.95
N PRO A 65 -16.43 -0.89 -5.93
CA PRO A 65 -15.73 0.39 -5.98
C PRO A 65 -16.06 1.32 -4.81
N ASP A 66 -17.21 1.14 -4.16
CA ASP A 66 -17.72 1.97 -3.06
C ASP A 66 -17.43 1.37 -1.67
N THR A 67 -16.45 0.48 -1.57
CA THR A 67 -16.00 -0.11 -0.30
C THR A 67 -15.34 0.92 0.60
N TRP A 68 -15.45 0.70 1.91
CA TRP A 68 -14.80 1.54 2.91
C TRP A 68 -13.29 1.53 2.69
N THR A 69 -12.73 0.34 2.43
CA THR A 69 -11.33 0.13 2.05
C THR A 69 -10.86 1.11 0.96
N ALA A 70 -11.65 1.29 -0.09
CA ALA A 70 -11.27 2.13 -1.22
C ALA A 70 -11.18 3.62 -0.82
N ALA A 71 -12.13 4.11 -0.02
CA ALA A 71 -12.08 5.46 0.54
C ALA A 71 -10.93 5.62 1.56
N TYR A 72 -10.69 4.59 2.36
CA TYR A 72 -9.73 4.58 3.44
C TYR A 72 -8.28 4.62 2.94
N MET A 73 -7.99 3.82 1.92
CA MET A 73 -6.72 3.79 1.18
C MET A 73 -6.37 5.15 0.57
N ASP A 74 -7.36 5.86 0.02
CA ASP A 74 -7.15 7.21 -0.55
C ASP A 74 -6.83 8.26 0.54
N GLY A 75 -7.18 7.99 1.79
CA GLY A 75 -6.79 8.82 2.95
C GLY A 75 -5.39 8.53 3.50
N LEU A 76 -4.65 7.59 2.91
CA LEU A 76 -3.35 7.14 3.42
C LEU A 76 -2.22 7.61 2.50
N PRO A 77 -1.62 8.79 2.76
CA PRO A 77 -0.45 9.22 2.01
C PRO A 77 0.74 8.36 2.43
N LEU A 78 1.27 7.56 1.50
CA LEU A 78 2.52 6.84 1.71
C LEU A 78 3.67 7.86 1.75
N MET A 79 4.13 8.17 2.96
CA MET A 79 5.25 9.07 3.19
C MET A 79 6.38 8.28 3.84
N SER A 80 7.46 8.01 3.10
CA SER A 80 8.62 7.31 3.65
C SER A 80 9.91 7.69 2.93
N GLN A 81 10.92 8.05 3.71
CA GLN A 81 12.28 8.30 3.21
C GLN A 81 13.08 7.01 3.03
N HIS A 82 12.53 5.86 3.43
CA HIS A 82 13.27 4.58 3.51
C HIS A 82 12.67 3.46 2.68
N LEU A 83 11.41 3.61 2.23
CA LEU A 83 10.70 2.61 1.47
C LEU A 83 11.32 2.46 0.08
N ARG A 84 11.94 1.30 -0.19
CA ARG A 84 12.57 0.96 -1.47
C ARG A 84 11.71 0.10 -2.37
N ARG A 85 10.86 -0.73 -1.76
CA ARG A 85 10.00 -1.67 -2.48
C ARG A 85 8.60 -1.66 -1.91
N LEU A 86 7.63 -1.49 -2.79
CA LEU A 86 6.21 -1.59 -2.48
C LEU A 86 5.57 -2.68 -3.34
N GLU A 87 4.88 -3.61 -2.68
CA GLU A 87 4.14 -4.69 -3.33
C GLU A 87 2.67 -4.59 -2.94
N LEU A 88 1.80 -4.49 -3.94
CA LEU A 88 0.37 -4.34 -3.78
C LEU A 88 -0.31 -5.52 -4.47
N CYS A 89 -1.09 -6.29 -3.73
CA CYS A 89 -1.79 -7.45 -4.22
C CYS A 89 -3.27 -7.36 -3.83
N ARG A 90 -4.17 -7.37 -4.81
CA ARG A 90 -5.63 -7.38 -4.59
C ARG A 90 -6.17 -6.10 -3.92
N VAL A 91 -5.48 -4.97 -4.14
CA VAL A 91 -5.74 -3.66 -3.51
C VAL A 91 -6.44 -2.69 -4.47
N HIS A 92 -7.26 -1.78 -3.94
CA HIS A 92 -7.77 -0.63 -4.70
C HIS A 92 -6.74 0.51 -4.73
N LEU A 93 -6.13 0.78 -5.90
CA LEU A 93 -5.24 1.92 -6.07
C LEU A 93 -6.05 3.16 -6.48
N ARG A 94 -6.12 4.16 -5.59
CA ARG A 94 -6.73 5.48 -5.85
C ARG A 94 -5.69 6.60 -5.87
N ALA A 95 -6.10 7.75 -6.38
CA ALA A 95 -5.18 8.82 -6.79
C ALA A 95 -4.23 9.28 -5.67
N ARG A 96 -4.71 9.39 -4.42
CA ARG A 96 -3.87 9.85 -3.31
C ARG A 96 -2.93 8.76 -2.80
N PHE A 97 -3.35 7.50 -2.88
CA PHE A 97 -2.50 6.36 -2.49
C PHE A 97 -1.37 6.12 -3.49
N ALA A 98 -1.58 6.46 -4.77
CA ALA A 98 -0.60 6.29 -5.83
C ALA A 98 0.34 7.51 -6.04
N ASP A 99 0.30 8.49 -5.12
CA ASP A 99 1.26 9.58 -5.10
C ASP A 99 2.52 9.16 -4.33
N PHE A 100 3.50 8.63 -5.07
CA PHE A 100 4.79 8.21 -4.53
C PHE A 100 5.86 9.30 -4.60
N SER A 101 5.49 10.56 -4.87
CA SER A 101 6.42 11.69 -4.88
C SER A 101 7.10 11.89 -3.51
N ARG A 102 6.43 11.46 -2.44
CA ARG A 102 6.90 11.53 -1.05
C ARG A 102 7.68 10.28 -0.60
N CYS A 103 7.98 9.38 -1.53
CA CYS A 103 8.82 8.21 -1.34
C CYS A 103 10.07 8.27 -2.22
N PRO A 104 11.05 9.16 -1.93
CA PRO A 104 12.18 9.42 -2.82
C PRO A 104 13.19 8.27 -2.92
N THR A 105 13.00 7.19 -2.15
CA THR A 105 13.83 5.98 -2.22
C THR A 105 13.10 4.79 -2.84
N LEU A 106 11.84 4.96 -3.28
CA LEU A 106 11.04 3.87 -3.85
C LEU A 106 11.55 3.52 -5.25
N GLU A 107 12.21 2.39 -5.37
CA GLU A 107 12.82 1.91 -6.63
C GLU A 107 11.96 0.86 -7.32
N VAL A 108 11.19 0.07 -6.55
CA VAL A 108 10.44 -1.08 -7.04
C VAL A 108 8.97 -0.98 -6.65
N LEU A 109 8.08 -0.99 -7.64
CA LEU A 109 6.63 -1.08 -7.46
C LEU A 109 6.11 -2.33 -8.17
N LYS A 110 5.45 -3.20 -7.41
CA LYS A 110 4.74 -4.37 -7.95
C LYS A 110 3.26 -4.25 -7.64
N ILE A 111 2.45 -4.43 -8.67
CA ILE A 111 0.99 -4.36 -8.61
C ILE A 111 0.46 -5.67 -9.20
N LYS A 112 -0.35 -6.38 -8.44
CA LYS A 112 -0.88 -7.69 -8.81
C LYS A 112 -2.37 -7.77 -8.46
N GLU A 113 -3.20 -8.22 -9.40
CA GLU A 113 -4.64 -8.43 -9.19
C GLU A 113 -5.37 -7.18 -8.63
N CYS A 114 -4.95 -5.97 -8.97
CA CYS A 114 -5.51 -4.73 -8.39
C CYS A 114 -6.56 -4.08 -9.29
N ASP A 115 -7.55 -3.41 -8.68
CA ASP A 115 -8.37 -2.41 -9.38
C ASP A 115 -7.67 -1.04 -9.28
N ILE A 116 -7.42 -0.41 -10.43
CA ILE A 116 -6.63 0.81 -10.56
C ILE A 116 -7.53 1.95 -11.03
N TYR A 117 -7.76 2.94 -10.15
CA TYR A 117 -8.62 4.12 -10.37
C TYR A 117 -7.80 5.40 -10.58
N VAL A 118 -6.54 5.28 -10.96
CA VAL A 118 -5.63 6.43 -11.04
C VAL A 118 -5.41 6.87 -12.48
N ALA A 119 -5.51 8.16 -12.73
CA ALA A 119 -5.14 8.75 -14.02
C ALA A 119 -3.61 8.92 -14.14
N LYS A 120 -2.90 9.04 -13.00
CA LYS A 120 -1.47 9.34 -12.94
C LYS A 120 -0.79 8.59 -11.81
N ILE A 121 0.42 8.10 -12.05
CA ILE A 121 1.35 7.59 -11.05
C ILE A 121 2.60 8.45 -11.07
N LEU A 122 2.96 9.03 -9.92
CA LEU A 122 4.07 9.98 -9.78
C LEU A 122 5.17 9.36 -8.93
N SER A 123 6.37 9.18 -9.48
CA SER A 123 7.53 8.75 -8.69
C SER A 123 8.84 9.12 -9.37
N GLN A 124 9.69 9.91 -8.70
CA GLN A 124 10.99 10.31 -9.26
C GLN A 124 12.06 9.21 -9.11
N SER A 125 11.91 8.32 -8.14
CA SER A 125 12.91 7.30 -7.80
C SER A 125 12.64 5.92 -8.42
N LEU A 126 11.44 5.71 -8.98
CA LEU A 126 11.02 4.41 -9.46
C LEU A 126 11.88 3.97 -10.65
N LYS A 127 12.44 2.76 -10.54
CA LYS A 127 13.29 2.10 -11.54
C LYS A 127 12.65 0.87 -12.15
N PHE A 128 11.75 0.23 -11.40
CA PHE A 128 11.09 -1.00 -11.80
C PHE A 128 9.59 -0.95 -11.49
N LEU A 129 8.79 -1.27 -12.49
CA LEU A 129 7.34 -1.43 -12.37
C LEU A 129 6.94 -2.79 -12.94
N SER A 130 6.17 -3.54 -12.16
CA SER A 130 5.54 -4.78 -12.61
C SER A 130 4.06 -4.72 -12.35
N ILE A 131 3.25 -4.89 -13.39
CA ILE A 131 1.80 -5.03 -13.31
C ILE A 131 1.47 -6.41 -13.86
N THR A 132 1.00 -7.31 -13.00
CA THR A 132 0.75 -8.71 -13.37
C THR A 132 -0.64 -9.18 -12.98
N ASP A 133 -1.03 -10.31 -13.55
CA ASP A 133 -2.35 -10.94 -13.35
C ASP A 133 -3.49 -9.97 -13.75
N ILE A 134 -4.73 -10.27 -13.38
CA ILE A 134 -5.91 -9.51 -13.83
C ILE A 134 -5.98 -8.18 -13.06
N CYS A 135 -5.23 -7.18 -13.52
CA CYS A 135 -5.39 -5.79 -13.07
C CYS A 135 -6.43 -5.07 -13.94
N VAL A 136 -7.39 -4.40 -13.30
CA VAL A 136 -8.48 -3.70 -14.00
C VAL A 136 -8.29 -2.19 -13.88
N PHE A 137 -8.08 -1.53 -15.01
CA PHE A 137 -8.02 -0.07 -15.09
C PHE A 137 -9.43 0.48 -15.24
N ARG A 138 -9.90 1.17 -14.20
CA ARG A 138 -11.29 1.66 -14.07
C ARG A 138 -11.42 3.14 -14.47
N CYS A 139 -10.32 3.81 -14.80
CA CYS A 139 -10.32 5.16 -15.31
C CYS A 139 -10.56 5.14 -16.84
N SER A 140 -11.44 6.00 -17.35
CA SER A 140 -11.73 6.14 -18.78
C SER A 140 -10.55 6.71 -19.59
N ASP A 141 -9.57 7.30 -18.92
CA ASP A 141 -8.38 7.87 -19.53
C ASP A 141 -7.18 6.90 -19.46
N ARG A 142 -6.22 7.08 -20.39
CA ARG A 142 -4.95 6.36 -20.36
C ARG A 142 -4.20 6.70 -19.06
N VAL A 143 -3.74 5.69 -18.33
CA VAL A 143 -2.91 5.91 -17.14
C VAL A 143 -1.55 6.47 -17.55
N HIS A 144 -1.20 7.63 -17.00
CA HIS A 144 0.08 8.28 -17.25
C HIS A 144 1.09 7.98 -16.13
N PHE A 145 2.24 7.44 -16.51
CA PHE A 145 3.35 7.20 -15.60
C PHE A 145 4.34 8.37 -15.71
N TYR A 146 4.49 9.11 -14.62
CA TYR A 146 5.48 10.17 -14.47
C TYR A 146 6.63 9.65 -13.60
N ALA A 147 7.38 8.73 -14.19
CA ALA A 147 8.53 8.08 -13.58
C ALA A 147 9.73 8.12 -14.54
N PRO A 148 10.55 9.19 -14.49
CA PRO A 148 11.57 9.42 -15.51
C PRO A 148 12.72 8.40 -15.49
N ASN A 149 12.90 7.70 -14.36
CA ASN A 149 13.95 6.70 -14.18
C ASN A 149 13.45 5.25 -14.38
N LEU A 150 12.20 5.08 -14.83
CA LEU A 150 11.60 3.78 -15.07
C LEU A 150 12.18 3.17 -16.36
N VAL A 151 12.74 1.96 -16.23
CA VAL A 151 13.39 1.21 -17.34
C VAL A 151 12.46 0.14 -17.87
#